data_AF-A0A6P8K254-F1
#
_entry.id   AF-A0A6P8K254-F1
#
_cell.length_a   1.000
_cell.length_b   1.000
_cell.length_c   1.000
_cell.angle_alpha   90.00
_cell.angle_beta   90.00
_cell.angle_gamma   90.00
#
_symmetry.space_group_name_H-M   'P 1'
#
loop_
_entity.id
_entity.type
_entity.pdbx_description
1 polymer ?
#
loop_
_entity_poly.entity_id
_entity_poly.type
_entity_poly.pdbx_seq_one_letter_code
_entity_poly.pdbx_strand_id
1 'polypeptide(L)'
;MMSQIANKPNESIIRVPFATPRLAEIAYKVVSVDQEPRRNFVKKTLSLENDVLVVHFQADQVKSLRTAITSFFECLLLLQDTINQFGDSKEDKLITESIDNAGTHSGSDSA
;
A
#
# COMPACT_ATOMS: atom_id res chain seq x y z
N MET A 1 -31.65 26.19 23.37
CA MET A 1 -31.29 24.96 22.64
C MET A 1 -29.95 25.20 21.97
N MET A 2 -28.83 24.99 22.66
CA MET A 2 -27.50 25.08 22.07
C MET A 2 -27.17 23.71 21.48
N SER A 3 -27.12 23.64 20.16
CA SER A 3 -26.61 22.48 19.42
C SER A 3 -25.13 22.30 19.79
N GLN A 4 -24.83 21.38 20.70
CA GLN A 4 -23.49 20.85 20.87
C GLN A 4 -23.15 20.07 19.60
N ILE A 5 -22.50 20.74 18.65
CA ILE A 5 -21.71 20.05 17.63
C ILE A 5 -20.60 19.36 18.43
N ALA A 6 -20.79 18.07 18.72
CA ALA A 6 -19.73 17.24 19.24
C ALA A 6 -18.55 17.40 18.28
N ASN A 7 -17.42 17.96 18.74
CA ASN A 7 -16.20 18.11 17.95
C ASN A 7 -15.75 16.72 17.48
N LYS A 8 -16.24 16.27 16.33
CA LYS A 8 -15.69 15.11 15.67
C LYS A 8 -14.29 15.49 15.18
N PRO A 9 -13.28 14.64 15.43
CA PRO A 9 -11.95 14.88 14.88
C PRO A 9 -12.03 14.91 13.35
N ASN A 10 -11.21 15.74 12.72
CA ASN A 10 -11.08 15.74 11.26
C ASN A 10 -10.42 14.44 10.83
N GLU A 11 -10.95 13.78 9.82
CA GLU A 11 -10.45 12.49 9.38
C GLU A 11 -10.32 12.38 7.87
N SER A 12 -9.42 11.49 7.43
CA SER A 12 -9.24 11.12 6.04
C SER A 12 -8.86 9.65 5.94
N ILE A 13 -9.45 8.94 4.98
CA ILE A 13 -9.14 7.56 4.66
C ILE A 13 -8.58 7.51 3.25
N ILE A 14 -7.37 6.97 3.11
CA ILE A 14 -6.69 6.81 1.83
C ILE A 14 -6.54 5.32 1.55
N ARG A 15 -6.91 4.90 0.34
CA ARG A 15 -6.78 3.53 -0.15
C ARG A 15 -5.82 3.54 -1.33
N VAL A 16 -4.74 2.76 -1.23
CA VAL A 16 -3.67 2.70 -2.25
C VAL A 16 -3.57 1.26 -2.77
N PRO A 17 -4.06 0.97 -3.98
CA PRO A 17 -3.91 -0.34 -4.59
C PRO A 17 -2.48 -0.53 -5.12
N PHE A 18 -1.96 -1.75 -4.99
CA PHE A 18 -0.66 -2.18 -5.52
C PHE A 18 -0.86 -3.30 -6.54
N ALA A 19 0.12 -3.49 -7.42
CA ALA A 19 0.03 -4.52 -8.48
C ALA A 19 -0.03 -5.96 -7.93
N THR A 20 0.55 -6.21 -6.75
CA THR A 20 0.49 -7.51 -6.09
C THR A 20 0.29 -7.35 -4.58
N PRO A 21 -0.32 -8.35 -3.89
CA PRO A 21 -0.41 -8.36 -2.43
C PRO A 21 0.96 -8.24 -1.75
N ARG A 22 2.01 -8.79 -2.38
CA ARG A 22 3.38 -8.72 -1.87
C ARG A 22 3.90 -7.29 -1.81
N LEU A 23 3.68 -6.50 -2.86
CA LEU A 23 4.07 -5.09 -2.88
C LEU A 23 3.29 -4.27 -1.84
N ALA A 24 1.99 -4.57 -1.66
CA ALA A 24 1.18 -3.94 -0.63
C ALA A 24 1.69 -4.25 0.79
N GLU A 25 2.12 -5.49 1.04
CA GLU A 25 2.72 -5.92 2.31
C GLU A 25 4.06 -5.21 2.58
N ILE A 26 4.90 -5.06 1.55
CA ILE A 26 6.17 -4.31 1.63
C ILE A 26 5.86 -2.85 1.99
N ALA A 27 4.90 -2.22 1.31
CA ALA A 27 4.50 -0.85 1.58
C ALA A 27 3.99 -0.65 3.02
N TYR A 28 3.14 -1.56 3.50
CA TYR A 28 2.66 -1.55 4.87
C TYR A 28 3.82 -1.59 5.89
N LYS A 29 4.80 -2.48 5.67
CA LYS A 29 5.96 -2.63 6.54
C LYS A 29 6.83 -1.38 6.57
N VAL A 30 7.06 -0.74 5.42
CA VAL A 30 7.86 0.49 5.36
C VAL A 30 7.15 1.66 6.07
N VAL A 31 5.87 1.86 5.78
CA VAL A 31 5.10 2.99 6.32
C VAL A 31 4.78 2.84 7.81
N SER A 32 4.70 1.60 8.32
CA SER A 32 4.40 1.33 9.74
C SER A 32 5.57 1.63 10.69
N VAL A 33 6.81 1.56 10.19
CA VAL A 33 8.00 1.84 11.00
C VAL A 33 8.18 3.34 11.28
N ASP A 34 7.65 4.19 10.40
CA ASP A 34 7.71 5.64 10.57
C ASP A 34 6.62 6.12 11.54
N GLN A 35 6.97 6.15 12.83
CA GLN A 35 6.12 6.72 13.87
C GLN A 35 6.12 8.25 13.72
N GLU A 36 4.94 8.77 13.42
CA GLU A 36 4.71 10.20 13.34
C GLU A 36 5.13 10.88 14.66
N PRO A 37 5.99 11.92 14.61
CA PRO A 37 6.44 12.59 15.82
C PRO A 37 5.23 13.01 16.66
N ARG A 38 5.27 12.75 17.98
CA ARG A 38 4.15 13.04 18.92
C ARG A 38 3.61 14.48 18.85
N ARG A 39 4.39 15.40 18.29
CA ARG A 39 4.03 16.81 18.07
C ARG A 39 3.03 17.05 16.93
N ASN A 40 2.77 16.09 16.04
CA ASN A 40 1.90 16.33 14.89
C ASN A 40 0.40 16.30 15.23
N PHE A 41 0.00 15.83 16.43
CA PHE A 41 -1.41 15.70 16.83
C PHE A 41 -2.27 14.92 15.81
N VAL A 42 -1.65 14.01 15.05
CA VAL A 42 -2.32 13.12 14.11
C VAL A 42 -2.20 11.68 14.59
N LYS A 43 -3.33 10.98 14.60
CA LYS A 43 -3.39 9.54 14.76
C LYS A 43 -3.45 8.90 13.38
N LYS A 44 -2.44 8.08 13.06
CA LYS A 44 -2.32 7.29 11.82
C LYS A 44 -2.56 5.82 12.15
N THR A 45 -3.58 5.22 11.53
CA THR A 45 -3.88 3.77 11.64
C THR A 45 -3.71 3.15 10.25
N LEU A 46 -2.97 2.05 10.18
CA LEU A 46 -2.66 1.35 8.94
C LEU A 46 -3.32 -0.03 8.96
N SER A 47 -3.87 -0.45 7.82
CA SER A 47 -4.36 -1.80 7.60
C SER A 47 -4.12 -2.25 6.16
N LEU A 48 -4.14 -3.56 5.94
CA LEU A 48 -3.96 -4.15 4.62
C LEU A 48 -5.21 -4.94 4.24
N GLU A 49 -5.79 -4.62 3.09
CA GLU A 49 -6.90 -5.33 2.47
C GLU A 49 -6.38 -5.98 1.17
N ASN A 50 -5.83 -7.20 1.27
CA ASN A 50 -5.14 -7.88 0.15
C ASN A 50 -4.01 -7.05 -0.47
N ASP A 51 -4.22 -6.53 -1.68
CA ASP A 51 -3.32 -5.69 -2.46
C ASP A 51 -3.55 -4.18 -2.22
N VAL A 52 -4.42 -3.81 -1.28
CA VAL A 52 -4.74 -2.43 -0.96
C VAL A 52 -4.23 -2.04 0.43
N LEU A 53 -3.34 -1.05 0.47
CA LEU A 53 -2.95 -0.38 1.71
C LEU A 53 -4.03 0.65 2.08
N VAL A 54 -4.57 0.53 3.30
CA VAL A 54 -5.56 1.47 3.83
C VAL A 54 -4.96 2.24 4.98
N VAL A 55 -5.06 3.57 4.91
CA VAL A 55 -4.54 4.47 5.94
C VAL A 55 -5.63 5.41 6.42
N HIS A 56 -5.89 5.40 7.73
CA HIS A 56 -6.83 6.29 8.39
C HIS A 56 -6.07 7.30 9.23
N PHE A 57 -6.25 8.57 8.88
CA PHE A 57 -5.72 9.70 9.61
C PHE A 57 -6.83 10.39 10.40
N GLN A 58 -6.54 10.75 11.65
CA GLN A 58 -7.44 11.52 12.50
C GLN A 58 -6.65 12.64 13.18
N ALA A 59 -7.17 13.87 13.16
CA ALA A 59 -6.50 15.03 13.75
C ALA A 59 -7.50 16.09 14.24
N ASP A 60 -7.12 16.82 15.29
CA ASP A 60 -7.93 17.94 15.80
C ASP A 60 -7.99 19.11 14.82
N GLN A 61 -6.97 19.25 13.96
CA GLN A 61 -6.81 20.38 13.04
C GLN A 61 -6.56 19.90 11.61
N VAL A 62 -7.27 20.48 10.65
CA VAL A 62 -7.12 20.17 9.21
C VAL A 62 -5.68 20.38 8.72
N LYS A 63 -4.98 21.39 9.26
CA LYS A 63 -3.56 21.64 8.92
C LYS A 63 -2.65 20.45 9.28
N SER A 64 -2.93 19.77 10.40
CA SER A 64 -2.16 18.61 10.83
C SER A 64 -2.43 17.43 9.91
N LEU A 65 -3.71 17.22 9.55
CA LEU A 65 -4.11 16.21 8.57
C LEU A 65 -3.41 16.41 7.23
N ARG A 66 -3.38 17.64 6.71
CA ARG A 66 -2.67 17.98 5.47
C ARG A 66 -1.19 17.62 5.57
N THR A 67 -0.49 18.05 6.63
CA THR A 67 0.94 17.75 6.80
C THR A 67 1.22 16.25 6.86
N ALA A 68 0.43 15.50 7.63
CA ALA A 68 0.60 14.05 7.75
C ALA A 68 0.33 13.31 6.42
N ILE A 69 -0.71 13.71 5.69
CA ILE A 69 -1.03 13.14 4.37
C ILE A 69 0.07 13.46 3.35
N THR A 70 0.59 14.69 3.34
CA THR A 70 1.69 15.07 2.45
C THR A 70 2.93 14.22 2.72
N SER A 71 3.34 14.10 3.99
CA SER A 71 4.48 13.26 4.39
C SER A 71 4.28 11.79 4.00
N PHE A 72 3.07 11.25 4.19
CA PHE A 72 2.73 9.90 3.76
C PHE A 72 2.92 9.68 2.26
N PHE A 73 2.50 10.63 1.41
CA PHE A 73 2.71 10.53 -0.03
C PHE A 73 4.18 10.67 -0.43
N GLU A 74 4.97 11.50 0.27
CA GLU A 74 6.42 11.57 0.06
C GLU A 74 7.09 10.22 0.33
N CYS A 75 6.72 9.54 1.42
CA CYS A 75 7.18 8.18 1.72
C CYS A 75 6.75 7.18 0.64
N LEU A 76 5.52 7.26 0.14
CA LEU A 76 5.03 6.37 -0.92
C LEU A 76 5.77 6.55 -2.24
N LEU A 77 6.07 7.80 -2.62
CA LEU A 77 6.85 8.10 -3.82
C LEU A 77 8.25 7.50 -3.72
N LEU A 78 8.93 7.68 -2.58
CA LEU A 78 10.23 7.07 -2.34
C LEU A 78 10.18 5.53 -2.38
N LEU A 79 9.13 4.94 -1.81
CA LEU A 79 8.91 3.50 -1.85
C LEU A 79 8.73 3.00 -3.29
N GLN A 80 7.96 3.72 -4.09
CA GLN A 80 7.77 3.40 -5.51
C GLN A 80 9.10 3.47 -6.27
N ASP A 81 9.89 4.52 -6.07
CA ASP A 81 11.22 4.65 -6.68
C ASP A 81 12.15 3.50 -6.25
N THR A 82 12.09 3.11 -4.98
CA THR A 82 12.86 1.97 -4.43
C THR A 82 12.44 0.65 -5.07
N ILE A 83 11.13 0.40 -5.20
CA ILE A 83 10.62 -0.81 -5.86
C ILE A 83 11.01 -0.82 -7.34
N ASN A 84 10.92 0.32 -8.04
CA ASN A 84 11.32 0.41 -9.44
C ASN A 84 12.82 0.18 -9.63
N GLN A 85 13.65 0.64 -8.69
CA GLN A 85 15.10 0.53 -8.79
C GLN A 85 15.63 -0.85 -8.36
N PHE A 86 14.97 -1.52 -7.40
CA PHE A 86 15.49 -2.74 -6.77
C PHE A 86 14.53 -3.93 -6.77
N GLY A 87 13.28 -3.76 -7.22
CA GLY A 87 12.23 -4.79 -7.18
C GLY A 87 12.41 -5.90 -8.21
N ASP A 88 13.20 -5.69 -9.27
CA ASP A 88 13.50 -6.68 -10.32
C ASP A 88 14.51 -7.77 -9.88
N SER A 89 14.40 -8.22 -8.64
CA SER A 89 15.07 -9.44 -8.20
C SER A 89 14.40 -10.63 -8.90
N LYS A 90 15.18 -11.46 -9.57
CA LYS A 90 14.81 -12.49 -10.57
C LYS A 90 13.73 -13.52 -10.20
N GLU A 91 13.09 -13.43 -9.02
CA GLU A 91 12.09 -14.39 -8.54
C GLU A 91 10.65 -14.05 -9.00
N ASP A 92 10.30 -12.77 -9.24
CA ASP A 92 8.92 -12.40 -9.59
C ASP A 92 8.56 -12.63 -11.08
N LYS A 93 9.55 -12.77 -11.97
CA LYS A 93 9.29 -13.04 -13.40
C LYS A 93 8.93 -14.49 -13.71
N LEU A 94 9.20 -15.43 -12.79
CA LEU A 94 9.00 -16.87 -13.05
C LEU A 94 7.52 -17.29 -13.06
N ILE A 95 6.62 -16.47 -12.48
CA ILE A 95 5.20 -16.83 -12.34
C ILE A 95 4.39 -16.48 -13.59
N THR A 96 4.80 -15.48 -14.38
CA THR A 96 4.03 -15.05 -15.57
C THR A 96 4.29 -15.94 -16.79
N GLU A 97 5.47 -16.56 -16.91
CA GLU A 97 5.87 -17.28 -18.15
C GLU A 97 5.62 -18.79 -18.13
N SER A 98 5.07 -19.37 -17.06
CA SER A 98 4.99 -20.84 -16.90
C SER A 98 3.64 -21.50 -17.25
N ILE A 99 2.67 -20.78 -17.85
CA ILE A 99 1.35 -21.37 -18.16
C ILE A 99 1.27 -22.05 -19.55
N ASP A 100 2.16 -21.76 -20.51
CA ASP A 100 1.96 -22.24 -21.89
C ASP A 100 3.08 -23.15 -22.44
N ASN A 101 3.26 -24.36 -21.88
CA ASN A 101 3.71 -25.51 -22.70
C ASN A 101 3.62 -26.87 -21.99
N ALA A 102 2.49 -27.55 -22.13
CA ALA A 102 2.42 -28.99 -21.93
C ALA A 102 1.47 -29.64 -22.95
N GLY A 103 1.70 -29.38 -24.24
CA GLY A 103 1.12 -30.15 -25.34
C GLY A 103 1.99 -31.37 -25.63
N THR A 104 1.64 -32.51 -25.05
CA THR A 104 2.36 -33.79 -25.23
C THR A 104 2.27 -34.28 -26.68
N HIS A 105 3.43 -34.53 -27.29
CA HIS A 105 3.59 -35.29 -28.53
C HIS A 105 3.18 -36.75 -28.30
N SER A 106 1.97 -37.13 -28.72
CA SER A 106 1.57 -38.54 -28.82
C SER A 106 1.76 -39.00 -30.27
N GLY A 107 2.87 -39.70 -30.51
CA GLY A 107 3.09 -40.39 -31.77
C GLY A 107 2.07 -41.51 -31.94
N SER A 108 1.38 -41.50 -33.08
CA SER A 108 0.69 -42.68 -33.60
C SER A 108 1.44 -43.11 -34.85
N ASP A 109 2.32 -44.08 -34.63
CA ASP A 109 2.93 -44.90 -35.67
C ASP A 109 2.06 -46.16 -35.77
N SER A 110 1.47 -46.45 -36.93
CA SER A 110 1.02 -47.80 -37.32
C SER A 110 0.48 -47.86 -38.76
N ALA A 111 1.24 -48.60 -39.58
CA ALA A 111 0.91 -49.47 -40.71
C ALA A 111 0.32 -48.88 -42.00
#